data_AF-A0A6G0VM89-F1
#
_entry.id   AF-A0A6G0VM89-F1
#
_cell.length_a   1.000
_cell.length_b   1.000
_cell.length_c   1.000
_cell.angle_alpha   90.00
_cell.angle_beta   90.00
_cell.angle_gamma   90.00
#
_symmetry.space_group_name_H-M   'P 1'
#
loop_
_entity.id
_entity.type
_entity.pdbx_description
1 polymer ?
#
loop_
_entity_poly.entity_id
_entity_poly.type
_entity_poly.pdbx_seq_one_letter_code
_entity_poly.pdbx_strand_id
1 'polypeptide(L)'
;MVSVWSDVLERLNVTSKKLQEVKIDLKTVLSLYNSLIKYSEELRNNFDLYEKKGFEKCGIKEYKDISNRKKKRKLAFGETRDAEAKLTPRDKFR
;
A
#
# COMPACT_ATOMS: atom_id res chain seq x y z
N MET A 1 -2.48 -7.72 -1.94
CA MET A 1 -1.75 -6.75 -1.07
C MET A 1 -1.26 -7.36 0.26
N VAL A 2 -1.41 -8.67 0.51
CA VAL A 2 -0.92 -9.32 1.75
C VAL A 2 0.60 -9.17 1.92
N SER A 3 1.37 -9.32 0.84
CA SER A 3 2.84 -9.21 0.88
C SER A 3 3.33 -7.84 1.36
N VAL A 4 2.61 -6.74 1.06
CA VAL A 4 2.97 -5.40 1.57
C VAL A 4 2.85 -5.36 3.09
N TRP A 5 1.70 -5.80 3.60
CA TRP A 5 1.43 -5.79 5.03
C TRP A 5 2.33 -6.74 5.81
N SER A 6 2.68 -7.90 5.24
CA SER A 6 3.67 -8.80 5.84
C SER A 6 5.00 -8.09 6.08
N ASP A 7 5.56 -7.44 5.04
CA ASP A 7 6.86 -6.78 5.11
C ASP A 7 6.83 -5.56 6.06
N VAL A 8 5.74 -4.78 6.04
CA VAL A 8 5.51 -3.65 6.98
C VAL A 8 5.44 -4.11 8.42
N LEU A 9 4.63 -5.13 8.71
CA LEU A 9 4.43 -5.63 10.07
C LEU A 9 5.70 -6.28 10.62
N GLU A 10 6.45 -7.00 9.78
CA GLU A 10 7.74 -7.56 10.17
C GLU A 10 8.72 -6.46 10.56
N ARG A 11 8.88 -5.43 9.71
CA ARG A 11 9.81 -4.32 9.98
C ARG A 11 9.42 -3.54 11.24
N LEU A 12 8.13 -3.27 11.42
CA LEU A 12 7.59 -2.61 12.62
C LEU A 12 7.84 -3.45 13.87
N ASN A 13 7.59 -4.76 13.82
CA ASN A 13 7.79 -5.66 14.95
C ASN A 13 9.26 -5.71 15.38
N VAL A 14 10.19 -5.84 14.42
CA VAL A 14 11.64 -5.83 14.71
C VAL A 14 12.05 -4.51 15.36
N THR A 15 11.56 -3.38 14.84
CA THR A 15 11.85 -2.06 15.39
C THR A 15 11.26 -1.88 16.78
N SER A 16 10.03 -2.33 17.00
CA SER A 16 9.34 -2.28 18.29
C SER A 16 10.07 -3.08 19.37
N LYS A 17 10.49 -4.31 19.05
CA LYS A 17 11.31 -5.13 19.95
C LYS A 17 12.63 -4.45 20.31
N LYS A 18 13.28 -3.80 19.33
CA LYS A 18 14.54 -3.08 19.56
C LYS A 18 14.34 -1.88 20.49
N LEU A 19 13.25 -1.13 20.30
CA LEU A 19 12.90 0.03 21.13
C LEU A 19 12.58 -0.32 22.59
N GLN A 20 12.14 -1.55 22.86
CA GLN A 20 11.81 -2.04 24.19
C GLN A 20 13.03 -2.61 24.95
N GLU A 21 14.23 -2.57 24.38
CA GLU A 21 15.44 -3.00 25.07
C GLU A 21 15.78 -2.10 26.27
N VAL A 22 16.17 -2.73 27.39
CA VAL A 22 16.47 -2.04 28.67
C VAL A 22 17.62 -1.03 28.56
N LYS A 23 18.53 -1.20 27.59
CA LYS A 23 19.71 -0.35 27.38
C LYS A 23 19.71 0.27 25.98
N ILE A 24 18.75 1.14 25.70
CA ILE A 24 18.70 1.87 24.43
C ILE A 24 19.17 3.31 24.58
N ASP A 25 20.01 3.76 23.66
CA ASP A 25 20.45 5.14 23.55
C ASP A 25 19.46 5.97 22.70
N LEU A 26 19.29 7.24 23.05
CA LEU A 26 18.37 8.15 22.36
C LEU A 26 18.74 8.33 20.89
N LYS A 27 20.04 8.32 20.56
CA LYS A 27 20.52 8.40 19.17
C LYS A 27 20.06 7.19 18.36
N THR A 28 20.06 6.00 18.98
CA THR A 28 19.57 4.77 18.34
C THR A 28 18.08 4.84 18.10
N VAL A 29 17.30 5.36 19.06
CA VAL A 29 15.85 5.57 18.91
C VAL A 29 15.54 6.47 17.71
N LEU A 30 16.21 7.62 17.61
CA LEU A 30 16.03 8.54 16.48
C LEU A 30 16.41 7.89 15.14
N SER A 31 17.49 7.11 15.11
CA SER A 31 17.92 6.38 13.92
C SER A 31 16.89 5.34 13.47
N LEU A 32 16.31 4.59 14.41
CA LEU A 32 15.26 3.59 14.13
C LEU A 32 14.00 4.23 13.54
N TYR A 33 13.52 5.33 14.13
CA TYR A 33 12.36 6.04 13.59
C TYR A 33 12.62 6.62 12.19
N ASN A 34 13.78 7.25 11.97
CA ASN A 34 14.15 7.77 10.65
C ASN A 34 14.28 6.64 9.61
N SER A 35 14.80 5.48 10.01
CA SER A 35 14.86 4.30 9.14
C SER A 35 13.46 3.80 8.78
N LEU A 36 12.52 3.80 9.74
CA LEU A 36 11.15 3.35 9.50
C LEU A 36 10.39 4.29 8.56
N ILE A 37 10.58 5.60 8.70
CA ILE A 37 10.01 6.61 7.79
C ILE A 37 10.52 6.37 6.37
N LYS A 38 11.84 6.30 6.18
CA LYS A 38 12.45 6.04 4.86
C LYS A 38 11.97 4.73 4.25
N TYR A 39 11.89 3.68 5.07
CA TYR A 39 11.39 2.39 4.62
C TYR A 39 9.94 2.48 4.12
N SER A 40 9.07 3.25 4.78
CA SER A 40 7.68 3.43 4.35
C SER A 40 7.57 4.18 3.01
N GLU A 41 8.43 5.17 2.77
CA GLU A 41 8.52 5.91 1.52
C GLU A 41 9.01 5.01 0.38
N GLU A 42 10.07 4.23 0.61
CA GLU A 42 10.59 3.25 -0.34
C GLU A 42 9.56 2.19 -0.70
N LEU A 43 8.79 1.72 0.29
CA LEU A 43 7.75 0.71 0.08
C LEU A 43 6.67 1.22 -0.88
N ARG A 44 6.29 2.50 -0.76
CA ARG A 44 5.34 3.15 -1.67
C ARG A 44 5.90 3.26 -3.09
N ASN A 45 7.18 3.55 -3.23
CA ASN A 45 7.85 3.60 -4.53
C ASN A 45 7.96 2.20 -5.18
N ASN A 46 8.00 1.14 -4.38
CA ASN A 46 8.10 -0.25 -4.83
C ASN A 46 6.73 -0.90 -5.16
N PHE A 47 5.69 -0.11 -5.43
CA PHE A 47 4.35 -0.60 -5.75
C PHE A 47 4.36 -1.72 -6.81
N ASP A 48 5.12 -1.53 -7.89
CA ASP A 48 5.20 -2.47 -9.02
C ASP A 48 5.72 -3.85 -8.62
N LEU A 49 6.65 -3.90 -7.66
CA LEU A 49 7.19 -5.15 -7.15
C LEU A 49 6.14 -5.91 -6.34
N TYR A 50 5.34 -5.20 -5.54
CA TYR A 50 4.26 -5.81 -4.77
C TYR A 50 3.06 -6.20 -5.63
N GLU A 51 2.79 -5.44 -6.70
CA GLU A 51 1.78 -5.78 -7.71
C GLU A 51 2.14 -7.13 -8.36
N LYS A 52 3.39 -7.30 -8.82
CA LYS A 52 3.88 -8.58 -9.37
C LYS A 52 3.79 -9.72 -8.38
N LYS A 53 4.31 -9.55 -7.16
CA LYS A 53 4.19 -10.56 -6.08
C LYS A 53 2.73 -10.93 -5.80
N GLY A 54 1.81 -9.97 -5.93
CA GLY A 54 0.38 -10.18 -5.75
C GLY A 54 -0.22 -11.06 -6.84
N PHE A 55 0.08 -10.78 -8.10
CA PHE A 55 -0.36 -11.58 -9.24
C PHE A 55 0.20 -13.01 -9.18
N GLU A 56 1.48 -13.16 -8.86
CA GLU A 56 2.13 -14.47 -8.68
C GLU A 56 1.43 -15.31 -7.61
N LYS A 57 1.16 -14.73 -6.43
CA LYS A 57 0.51 -15.45 -5.32
C LYS A 57 -0.95 -15.80 -5.60
N CYS A 58 -1.68 -14.93 -6.30
CA CYS A 58 -3.10 -15.16 -6.58
C CYS A 58 -3.33 -16.05 -7.81
N GLY A 59 -2.33 -16.24 -8.67
CA GLY A 59 -2.48 -16.98 -9.93
C GLY A 59 -3.36 -16.28 -10.97
N ILE A 60 -3.61 -14.97 -10.79
CA ILE A 60 -4.48 -14.16 -11.65
C ILE A 60 -3.60 -13.10 -12.34
N LYS A 61 -3.92 -12.74 -13.58
CA LYS A 61 -3.16 -11.76 -14.38
C LYS A 61 -3.80 -10.38 -14.47
N GLU A 62 -5.06 -10.26 -14.03
CA GLU A 62 -5.87 -9.06 -14.19
C GLU A 62 -6.54 -8.65 -12.89
N TYR A 63 -6.80 -7.36 -12.75
CA TYR A 63 -7.60 -6.83 -11.67
C TYR A 63 -9.06 -7.28 -11.79
N LYS A 64 -9.68 -7.59 -10.65
CA LYS A 64 -11.11 -7.95 -10.57
C LYS A 64 -12.03 -6.91 -11.21
N ASP A 65 -11.66 -5.65 -11.14
CA ASP A 65 -12.41 -4.51 -11.71
C ASP A 65 -12.35 -4.42 -13.25
N ILE A 66 -11.52 -5.24 -13.91
CA ILE A 66 -11.47 -5.36 -15.38
C ILE A 66 -12.58 -6.31 -15.84
N SER A 67 -12.71 -7.47 -15.19
CA SER A 67 -13.66 -8.52 -15.59
C SER A 67 -15.08 -8.31 -15.06
N ASN A 68 -15.25 -7.53 -13.98
CA ASN A 68 -16.56 -7.34 -13.34
C ASN A 68 -17.28 -6.06 -13.75
N ARG A 69 -18.62 -6.14 -13.80
CA ARG A 69 -19.49 -5.00 -14.08
C ARG A 69 -19.28 -3.88 -13.04
N LYS A 70 -18.93 -2.69 -13.50
CA LYS A 70 -18.85 -1.49 -12.66
C LYS A 70 -20.26 -0.97 -12.34
N LYS A 71 -20.58 -0.84 -11.05
CA LYS A 71 -21.82 -0.18 -10.60
C LYS A 71 -21.69 1.32 -10.89
N LYS A 72 -22.61 1.88 -11.68
CA LYS A 72 -22.65 3.33 -11.95
C LYS A 72 -23.70 3.98 -11.06
N ARG A 73 -23.37 5.13 -10.48
CA ARG A 73 -24.32 5.97 -9.73
C ARG A 73 -25.39 6.51 -10.69
N LYS A 74 -26.62 6.63 -10.19
CA LYS A 74 -27.68 7.37 -10.90
C LYS A 74 -27.36 8.86 -10.85
N LEU A 75 -27.41 9.53 -11.99
CA LEU A 75 -27.24 10.98 -12.08
C LEU A 75 -28.56 11.66 -11.74
N ALA A 76 -28.49 12.77 -11.01
CA ALA A 76 -29.63 13.67 -10.85
C ALA A 76 -29.88 14.45 -12.15
N PHE A 77 -31.07 15.02 -12.30
CA PHE A 77 -31.39 15.86 -13.46
C PHE A 77 -30.47 17.09 -13.50
N GLY A 78 -29.81 17.34 -14.64
CA GLY A 78 -28.84 18.43 -14.81
C GLY A 78 -27.41 18.11 -14.38
N GLU A 79 -27.15 16.92 -13.81
CA GLU A 79 -25.81 16.50 -13.38
C GLU A 79 -25.06 15.79 -14.51
N THR A 80 -23.84 16.23 -14.82
CA THR A 80 -22.94 15.56 -15.78
C THR A 80 -21.83 14.80 -15.06
N ARG A 81 -21.19 13.86 -15.76
CA ARG A 81 -20.07 13.06 -15.23
C ARG A 81 -18.70 13.73 -15.44
N ASP A 82 -18.66 14.98 -15.87
CA ASP A 82 -17.42 15.61 -16.33
C ASP A 82 -16.40 15.83 -15.20
N ALA A 83 -16.88 15.92 -13.94
CA ALA A 83 -16.02 16.01 -12.76
C ALA A 83 -15.58 14.63 -12.21
N GLU A 84 -16.06 13.50 -12.74
CA GLU A 84 -15.68 12.17 -12.22
C GLU A 84 -14.29 11.76 -12.74
N ALA A 85 -13.34 11.58 -11.81
CA ALA A 85 -12.00 11.09 -12.13
C ALA A 85 -12.05 9.66 -12.71
N LYS A 86 -11.52 9.49 -13.92
CA LYS A 86 -11.40 8.18 -14.57
C LYS A 86 -10.11 7.49 -14.12
N LEU A 87 -10.18 6.74 -13.02
CA LEU A 87 -9.06 5.94 -12.51
C LEU A 87 -9.07 4.54 -13.12
N THR A 88 -7.90 4.03 -13.50
CA THR A 88 -7.73 2.61 -13.81
C THR A 88 -7.80 1.77 -12.53
N PRO A 89 -8.05 0.45 -12.61
CA PRO A 89 -8.00 -0.42 -11.44
C PRO A 89 -6.69 -0.34 -10.67
N ARG A 90 -5.57 -0.16 -11.37
CA ARG A 90 -4.25 0.02 -10.77
C ARG A 90 -4.12 1.35 -10.04
N ASP A 91 -4.65 2.43 -10.60
CA ASP A 91 -4.60 3.76 -9.97
C ASP A 91 -5.38 3.82 -8.64
N LYS A 92 -6.36 2.94 -8.44
CA LYS A 92 -7.06 2.84 -7.15
C LYS A 92 -6.18 2.33 -6.01
N PHE A 93 -5.04 1.73 -6.33
CA PHE A 93 -4.13 1.14 -5.35
C PHE A 93 -2.82 1.94 -5.16
N ARG A 94 -2.58 2.97 -5.98
CA ARG A 94 -1.37 3.82 -5.94
C ARG A 94 -1.65 5.14 -5.21
#